data_AF-A0A1H6IFY6-F1
#
_entry.id   AF-A0A1H6IFY6-F1
#
_cell.length_a   1.000
_cell.length_b   1.000
_cell.length_c   1.000
_cell.angle_alpha   90.00
_cell.angle_beta   90.00
_cell.angle_gamma   90.00
#
_symmetry.space_group_name_H-M   'P 1'
#
loop_
_entity.id
_entity.type
_entity.pdbx_description
1 polymer ?
#
loop_
_entity_poly.entity_id
_entity_poly.type
_entity_poly.pdbx_seq_one_letter_code
_entity_poly.pdbx_strand_id
1 'polypeptide(L)'
;MADETATRLDNLDVAYASGWHVESTDMIDVFKKGDTVIEVRYTMNDDLDRAVKRRPNGDTETIGVHTTAKVDRLRSWLTGDNRQHRGERFVSAGPTSDRSQLYSEFWHQFRNRVAAEHPDWRARAGTSRTAPNATLPGETPRTLWVSAFKPGPLRLELAFVHPDSAVNLARFEALRAKKGQLERALGGTVTWDEMAGKNDTRVYIESSFESIDDRDQWPTMMDWLVEMHVRFKEAVRAVGTP
;
A
#
# COMPACT_ATOMS: atom_id res chain seq x y z
N MET A 1 -21.19 1.85 -4.41
CA MET A 1 -21.08 0.39 -4.64
C MET A 1 -19.66 -0.09 -4.93
N ALA A 2 -18.74 0.69 -5.53
CA ALA A 2 -17.32 0.27 -5.70
C ALA A 2 -16.40 0.63 -4.50
N ASP A 3 -16.84 1.56 -3.65
CA ASP A 3 -16.06 2.11 -2.52
C ASP A 3 -16.11 1.22 -1.26
N GLU A 4 -17.15 0.40 -1.13
CA GLU A 4 -17.48 -0.33 0.12
C GLU A 4 -16.74 -1.67 0.20
N THR A 5 -16.61 -2.41 -0.90
CA THR A 5 -15.74 -3.61 -1.00
C THR A 5 -14.27 -3.28 -0.76
N ALA A 6 -13.83 -2.04 -1.04
CA ALA A 6 -12.47 -1.60 -0.74
C ALA A 6 -12.19 -1.58 0.77
N THR A 7 -13.20 -1.27 1.59
CA THR A 7 -13.06 -1.18 3.05
C THR A 7 -12.79 -2.56 3.67
N ARG A 8 -13.48 -3.60 3.21
CA ARG A 8 -13.27 -4.96 3.68
C ARG A 8 -11.87 -5.47 3.33
N LEU A 9 -11.45 -5.29 2.08
CA LEU A 9 -10.12 -5.68 1.62
C LEU A 9 -9.00 -4.93 2.37
N ASP A 10 -9.19 -3.63 2.64
CA ASP A 10 -8.23 -2.83 3.42
C ASP A 10 -8.08 -3.35 4.88
N ASN A 11 -9.17 -3.82 5.48
CA ASN A 11 -9.10 -4.45 6.81
C ASN A 11 -8.33 -5.78 6.80
N LEU A 12 -8.45 -6.58 5.73
CA LEU A 12 -7.66 -7.80 5.55
C LEU A 12 -6.18 -7.47 5.44
N ASP A 13 -5.84 -6.45 4.65
CA ASP A 13 -4.46 -6.00 4.46
C ASP A 13 -3.82 -5.50 5.77
N VAL A 14 -4.55 -4.68 6.55
CA VAL A 14 -4.13 -4.24 7.88
C VAL A 14 -3.91 -5.43 8.83
N ALA A 15 -4.78 -6.43 8.77
CA ALA A 15 -4.68 -7.61 9.61
C ALA A 15 -3.45 -8.47 9.27
N TYR A 16 -3.23 -8.78 7.99
CA TYR A 16 -2.05 -9.51 7.53
C TYR A 16 -0.77 -8.78 7.89
N ALA A 17 -0.73 -7.46 7.65
CA ALA A 17 0.40 -6.64 8.05
C ALA A 17 0.62 -6.75 9.57
N SER A 18 -0.44 -6.69 10.37
CA SER A 18 -0.34 -6.75 11.83
C SER A 18 -0.10 -8.17 12.38
N GLY A 19 0.16 -9.15 11.51
CA GLY A 19 0.52 -10.52 11.89
C GLY A 19 -0.67 -11.35 12.36
N TRP A 20 -1.87 -11.00 11.91
CA TRP A 20 -3.05 -11.83 12.13
C TRP A 20 -3.13 -12.91 11.06
N HIS A 21 -3.54 -14.10 11.48
CA HIS A 21 -4.04 -15.12 10.57
C HIS A 21 -5.50 -14.85 10.26
N VAL A 22 -5.91 -14.95 9.00
CA VAL A 22 -7.27 -14.59 8.59
C VAL A 22 -7.94 -15.76 7.86
N GLU A 23 -9.11 -16.14 8.34
CA GLU A 23 -10.03 -17.05 7.68
C GLU A 23 -11.21 -16.22 7.16
N SER A 24 -11.37 -16.15 5.84
CA SER A 24 -12.40 -15.32 5.19
C SER A 24 -13.42 -16.21 4.47
N THR A 25 -14.69 -15.90 4.67
CA THR A 25 -15.86 -16.48 3.98
C THR A 25 -16.69 -15.35 3.39
N ASP A 26 -17.73 -15.64 2.60
CA ASP A 26 -18.46 -14.62 1.83
C ASP A 26 -18.94 -13.40 2.65
N MET A 27 -19.34 -13.57 3.92
CA MET A 27 -19.79 -12.45 4.78
C MET A 27 -19.09 -12.37 6.14
N ILE A 28 -18.10 -13.21 6.41
CA ILE A 28 -17.45 -13.28 7.73
C ILE A 28 -15.94 -13.40 7.56
N ASP A 29 -15.22 -12.53 8.25
CA ASP A 29 -13.77 -12.62 8.41
C ASP A 29 -13.42 -12.92 9.88
N VAL A 30 -12.57 -13.91 10.09
CA VAL A 30 -12.08 -14.34 11.41
C VAL A 30 -10.58 -14.10 11.49
N PHE A 31 -10.18 -13.17 12.33
CA PHE A 31 -8.78 -12.80 12.58
C PHE A 31 -8.29 -13.47 13.86
N LYS A 32 -7.18 -14.21 13.79
CA LYS A 32 -6.55 -14.91 14.92
C LYS A 32 -5.12 -14.43 15.14
N LYS A 33 -4.76 -14.09 16.38
CA LYS A 33 -3.39 -13.73 16.77
C LYS A 33 -3.11 -14.16 18.20
N GLY A 34 -2.28 -15.19 18.36
CA GLY A 34 -2.19 -15.93 19.62
C GLY A 34 -3.57 -16.48 20.01
N ASP A 35 -3.95 -16.29 21.27
CA ASP A 35 -5.25 -16.71 21.80
C ASP A 35 -6.35 -15.64 21.63
N THR A 36 -6.06 -14.53 20.93
CA THR A 36 -7.06 -13.50 20.62
C THR A 36 -7.74 -13.80 19.29
N VAL A 37 -9.07 -13.73 19.28
CA VAL A 37 -9.90 -13.94 18.07
C VAL A 37 -10.78 -12.72 17.85
N ILE A 38 -10.82 -12.19 16.63
CA ILE A 38 -11.77 -11.16 16.21
C ILE A 38 -12.62 -11.75 15.09
N GLU A 39 -13.93 -11.79 15.30
CA GLU A 39 -14.89 -12.19 14.27
C GLU A 39 -15.59 -10.93 13.75
N VAL A 40 -15.55 -10.71 12.45
CA VAL A 40 -16.20 -9.57 11.78
C VAL A 40 -17.22 -10.10 10.80
N ARG A 41 -18.44 -9.59 10.91
CA ARG A 41 -19.53 -9.86 9.99
C ARG A 41 -19.78 -8.62 9.14
N TYR A 42 -19.95 -8.85 7.85
CA TYR A 42 -20.26 -7.84 6.86
C TYR A 42 -21.70 -7.97 6.37
N THR A 43 -22.26 -6.87 5.86
CA THR A 43 -23.51 -6.89 5.10
C THR A 43 -23.25 -7.40 3.68
N MET A 44 -24.31 -7.58 2.88
CA MET A 44 -24.17 -7.93 1.46
C MET A 44 -23.45 -6.87 0.62
N ASN A 45 -23.30 -5.64 1.14
CA ASN A 45 -22.57 -4.56 0.48
C ASN A 45 -21.13 -4.40 1.03
N ASP A 46 -20.61 -5.40 1.73
CA ASP A 46 -19.30 -5.37 2.41
C ASP A 46 -19.17 -4.31 3.53
N ASP A 47 -20.28 -3.75 4.02
CA ASP A 47 -20.25 -2.87 5.18
C ASP A 47 -20.04 -3.67 6.47
N LEU A 48 -19.26 -3.14 7.40
CA LEU A 48 -19.10 -3.76 8.72
C LEU A 48 -20.44 -3.73 9.48
N ASP A 49 -21.09 -4.88 9.58
CA ASP A 49 -22.32 -5.05 10.36
C ASP A 49 -21.99 -5.09 11.85
N ARG A 50 -21.15 -6.06 12.22
CA ARG A 50 -20.76 -6.35 13.61
C ARG A 50 -19.34 -6.88 13.70
N ALA A 51 -18.63 -6.56 14.78
CA ALA A 51 -17.37 -7.24 15.12
C ALA A 51 -17.33 -7.65 16.59
N VAL A 52 -16.72 -8.78 16.90
CA VAL A 52 -16.57 -9.32 18.25
C VAL A 52 -15.12 -9.73 18.48
N LYS A 53 -14.45 -9.11 19.45
CA LYS A 53 -13.10 -9.47 19.90
C LYS A 53 -13.17 -10.28 21.18
N ARG A 54 -12.65 -11.51 21.15
CA ARG A 54 -12.50 -12.41 22.30
C ARG A 54 -11.03 -12.46 22.71
N ARG A 55 -10.76 -12.17 23.97
CA ARG A 55 -9.43 -12.21 24.57
C ARG A 55 -9.22 -13.53 25.36
N PRO A 56 -7.96 -13.90 25.66
CA PRO A 56 -7.65 -15.18 26.30
C PRO A 56 -8.19 -15.31 27.72
N ASN A 57 -8.45 -14.18 28.40
CA ASN A 57 -9.02 -14.10 29.73
C ASN A 57 -10.56 -14.25 29.74
N GLY A 58 -11.19 -14.52 28.59
CA GLY A 58 -12.64 -14.61 28.45
C GLY A 58 -13.33 -13.26 28.19
N ASP A 59 -12.59 -12.15 28.24
CA ASP A 59 -13.18 -10.83 27.97
C ASP A 59 -13.63 -10.73 26.51
N THR A 60 -14.83 -10.23 26.33
CA THR A 60 -15.43 -10.02 25.01
C THR A 60 -15.76 -8.55 24.80
N GLU A 61 -15.29 -7.99 23.69
CA GLU A 61 -15.60 -6.63 23.26
C GLU A 61 -16.40 -6.70 21.95
N THR A 62 -17.44 -5.89 21.80
CA THR A 62 -18.32 -5.92 20.61
C THR A 62 -18.46 -4.52 19.99
N ILE A 63 -18.35 -4.44 18.67
CA ILE A 63 -18.74 -3.27 17.87
C ILE A 63 -20.18 -3.49 17.41
N GLY A 64 -21.09 -2.63 17.88
CA GLY A 64 -22.52 -2.72 17.63
C GLY A 64 -23.01 -1.87 16.46
N VAL A 65 -24.30 -2.03 16.13
CA VAL A 65 -24.97 -1.44 14.95
C VAL A 65 -24.96 0.09 14.93
N HIS A 66 -24.84 0.75 16.09
CA HIS A 66 -24.93 2.21 16.25
C HIS A 66 -23.59 2.94 16.42
N THR A 67 -22.46 2.29 16.16
CA THR A 67 -21.15 2.95 16.25
C THR A 67 -20.79 3.58 14.90
N THR A 68 -20.72 4.90 14.78
CA THR A 68 -20.38 5.59 13.51
C THR A 68 -18.93 5.37 13.07
N ALA A 69 -18.06 4.91 13.97
CA ALA A 69 -16.63 4.64 13.74
C ALA A 69 -16.29 3.14 13.81
N LYS A 70 -17.11 2.26 13.19
CA LYS A 70 -16.92 0.80 13.28
C LYS A 70 -15.58 0.36 12.68
N VAL A 71 -15.24 0.90 11.52
CA VAL A 71 -14.01 0.56 10.78
C VAL A 71 -12.79 1.00 11.59
N ASP A 72 -12.79 2.21 12.13
CA ASP A 72 -11.69 2.71 12.96
C ASP A 72 -11.49 1.88 14.22
N ARG A 73 -12.58 1.44 14.85
CA ARG A 73 -12.53 0.58 16.03
C ARG A 73 -12.09 -0.85 15.71
N LEU A 74 -12.48 -1.39 14.56
CA LEU A 74 -11.92 -2.66 14.09
C LEU A 74 -10.42 -2.52 13.82
N ARG A 75 -10.00 -1.43 13.17
CA ARG A 75 -8.58 -1.14 12.92
C ARG A 75 -7.79 -1.03 14.21
N SER A 76 -8.32 -0.35 15.20
CA SER A 76 -7.68 -0.22 16.51
C SER A 76 -7.45 -1.59 17.17
N TRP A 77 -8.39 -2.52 16.99
CA TRP A 77 -8.22 -3.90 17.47
C TRP A 77 -7.16 -4.69 16.70
N LEU A 78 -7.09 -4.52 15.37
CA LEU A 78 -6.14 -5.22 14.50
C LEU A 78 -4.71 -4.68 14.65
N THR A 79 -4.55 -3.36 14.86
CA THR A 79 -3.23 -2.73 15.03
C THR A 79 -2.76 -2.75 16.49
N GLY A 80 -3.68 -2.93 17.44
CA GLY A 80 -3.38 -2.86 18.88
C GLY A 80 -3.36 -1.43 19.44
N ASP A 81 -3.83 -0.44 18.69
CA ASP A 81 -3.87 0.97 19.11
C ASP A 81 -5.07 1.23 20.03
N ASN A 82 -4.86 1.14 21.34
CA ASN A 82 -5.93 1.14 22.33
C ASN A 82 -6.32 2.59 22.74
N ARG A 83 -6.89 3.37 21.82
CA ARG A 83 -7.40 4.72 22.10
C ARG A 83 -8.90 4.71 22.43
N GLN A 84 -9.26 4.52 23.71
CA GLN A 84 -10.51 4.96 24.39
C GLN A 84 -10.46 4.41 25.84
N HIS A 85 -10.59 5.11 26.97
CA HIS A 85 -11.08 6.43 27.34
C HIS A 85 -10.23 7.01 28.49
N ARG A 86 -9.80 8.27 28.42
CA ARG A 86 -9.71 9.15 29.61
C ARG A 86 -10.06 10.56 29.19
N GLY A 87 -11.04 11.14 29.87
CA GLY A 87 -11.65 12.41 29.54
C GLY A 87 -10.66 13.59 29.51
N GLU A 88 -11.03 14.55 28.67
CA GLU A 88 -10.70 15.97 28.76
C GLU A 88 -9.25 16.28 29.17
N ARG A 89 -8.33 16.01 28.25
CA ARG A 89 -7.25 16.95 27.98
C ARG A 89 -7.15 17.11 26.47
N PHE A 90 -7.31 18.34 26.00
CA PHE A 90 -6.80 18.76 24.70
C PHE A 90 -5.30 18.45 24.70
N VAL A 91 -4.93 17.29 24.16
CA VAL A 91 -3.55 16.95 23.84
C VAL A 91 -3.43 17.17 22.34
N SER A 92 -2.66 18.21 22.00
CA SER A 92 -2.20 18.52 20.65
C SER A 92 -1.90 17.23 19.86
N ALA A 93 -2.56 17.06 18.71
CA ALA A 93 -2.21 16.03 17.74
C ALA A 93 -0.71 16.15 17.43
N GLY A 94 0.05 15.10 17.74
CA GLY A 94 1.46 15.07 17.40
C GLY A 94 1.64 14.93 15.88
N PRO A 95 2.74 15.43 15.31
CA PRO A 95 2.97 15.52 13.85
C PRO A 95 2.92 14.18 13.08
N THR A 96 2.91 13.03 13.77
CA THR A 96 2.94 11.70 13.15
C THR A 96 1.56 11.22 12.67
N SER A 97 0.47 11.57 13.36
CA SER A 97 -0.89 11.23 12.89
C SER A 97 -1.26 11.98 11.63
N ASP A 98 -0.88 13.25 11.59
CA ASP A 98 -1.24 14.18 10.53
C ASP A 98 -0.48 13.83 9.24
N ARG A 99 0.79 13.46 9.38
CA ARG A 99 1.58 12.98 8.24
C ARG A 99 1.06 11.65 7.71
N SER A 100 0.68 10.69 8.55
CA SER A 100 0.11 9.43 8.06
C SER A 100 -1.20 9.64 7.29
N GLN A 101 -2.01 10.62 7.70
CA GLN A 101 -3.23 11.00 6.99
C GLN A 101 -2.93 11.63 5.63
N LEU A 102 -1.93 12.51 5.54
CA LEU A 102 -1.47 13.10 4.27
C LEU A 102 -1.08 12.02 3.24
N TYR A 103 -0.29 11.03 3.66
CA TYR A 103 0.06 9.90 2.80
C TYR A 103 -1.17 9.11 2.36
N SER A 104 -2.07 8.80 3.28
CA SER A 104 -3.30 8.07 2.96
C SER A 104 -4.14 8.80 1.91
N GLU A 105 -4.34 10.10 2.12
CA GLU A 105 -5.13 10.97 1.23
C GLU A 105 -4.50 11.08 -0.17
N PHE A 106 -3.20 11.38 -0.24
CA PHE A 106 -2.47 11.47 -1.51
C PHE A 106 -2.57 10.19 -2.32
N TRP A 107 -2.27 9.03 -1.70
CA TRP A 107 -2.29 7.76 -2.41
C TRP A 107 -3.70 7.30 -2.76
N HIS A 108 -4.71 7.67 -1.97
CA HIS A 108 -6.11 7.44 -2.32
C HIS A 108 -6.48 8.23 -3.58
N GLN A 109 -6.17 9.52 -3.64
CA GLN A 109 -6.41 10.35 -4.82
C GLN A 109 -5.67 9.82 -6.06
N PHE A 110 -4.40 9.45 -5.92
CA PHE A 110 -3.63 8.87 -7.02
C PHE A 110 -4.24 7.57 -7.54
N ARG A 111 -4.66 6.65 -6.65
CA ARG A 111 -5.30 5.39 -7.08
C ARG A 111 -6.63 5.62 -7.77
N ASN A 112 -7.45 6.56 -7.28
CA ASN A 112 -8.72 6.90 -7.92
C ASN A 112 -8.50 7.47 -9.32
N ARG A 113 -7.48 8.33 -9.47
CA ARG A 113 -7.08 8.86 -10.76
C ARG A 113 -6.61 7.76 -11.72
N VAL A 114 -5.74 6.86 -11.27
CA VAL A 114 -5.30 5.71 -12.08
C VAL A 114 -6.48 4.81 -12.45
N ALA A 115 -7.42 4.55 -11.54
CA ALA A 115 -8.60 3.75 -11.86
C ALA A 115 -9.51 4.40 -12.92
N ALA A 116 -9.57 5.73 -12.96
CA ALA A 116 -10.33 6.48 -13.96
C ALA A 116 -9.62 6.59 -15.32
N GLU A 117 -8.32 6.87 -15.33
CA GLU A 117 -7.54 7.14 -16.55
C GLU A 117 -6.92 5.88 -17.16
N HIS A 118 -6.59 4.88 -16.33
CA HIS A 118 -5.91 3.64 -16.68
C HIS A 118 -6.51 2.43 -15.95
N PRO A 119 -7.79 2.07 -16.21
CA PRO A 119 -8.50 1.04 -15.47
C PRO A 119 -7.83 -0.36 -15.51
N ASP A 120 -7.01 -0.61 -16.53
CA ASP A 120 -6.22 -1.82 -16.72
C ASP A 120 -5.01 -1.92 -15.78
N TRP A 121 -4.58 -0.83 -15.15
CA TRP A 121 -3.38 -0.79 -14.31
C TRP A 121 -3.58 -1.37 -12.90
N ARG A 122 -4.83 -1.61 -12.49
CA ARG A 122 -5.21 -2.30 -11.24
C ARG A 122 -4.37 -1.86 -10.02
N ALA A 123 -4.19 -0.55 -9.84
CA ALA A 123 -3.38 0.01 -8.76
C ALA A 123 -3.96 -0.33 -7.38
N ARG A 124 -3.07 -0.66 -6.42
CA ARG A 124 -3.43 -1.06 -5.06
C ARG A 124 -2.61 -0.26 -4.06
N ALA A 125 -3.06 -0.21 -2.81
CA ALA A 125 -2.18 0.20 -1.73
C ALA A 125 -1.02 -0.82 -1.63
N GLY A 126 0.21 -0.34 -1.40
CA GLY A 126 1.31 -1.25 -1.12
C GLY A 126 1.40 -1.60 0.37
N THR A 127 2.29 -2.54 0.69
CA THR A 127 2.35 -3.22 2.01
C THR A 127 3.18 -2.49 3.07
N SER A 128 3.72 -1.32 2.74
CA SER A 128 4.62 -0.56 3.61
C SER A 128 3.87 0.21 4.69
N ARG A 129 4.07 -0.19 5.96
CA ARG A 129 3.46 0.46 7.14
C ARG A 129 4.07 1.81 7.52
N THR A 130 5.28 2.11 7.10
CA THR A 130 6.03 3.33 7.52
C THR A 130 6.15 4.38 6.42
N ALA A 131 5.91 3.99 5.17
CA ALA A 131 5.88 4.87 4.01
C ALA A 131 4.83 4.31 3.05
N PRO A 132 3.55 4.67 3.23
CA PRO A 132 2.49 4.22 2.34
C PRO A 132 2.87 4.52 0.90
N ASN A 133 2.49 3.62 0.00
CA ASN A 133 2.83 3.66 -1.42
C ASN A 133 1.65 3.14 -2.26
N ALA A 134 1.70 3.39 -3.55
CA ALA A 134 0.82 2.74 -4.52
C ALA A 134 1.61 1.71 -5.33
N THR A 135 1.04 0.52 -5.47
CA THR A 135 1.67 -0.60 -6.16
C THR A 135 0.80 -1.05 -7.33
N LEU A 136 1.42 -1.27 -8.49
CA LEU A 136 0.78 -1.86 -9.66
C LEU A 136 1.50 -3.17 -10.00
N PRO A 137 0.79 -4.19 -10.52
CA PRO A 137 1.44 -5.40 -11.01
C PRO A 137 2.34 -5.09 -12.21
N GLY A 138 3.52 -5.70 -12.25
CA GLY A 138 4.33 -5.79 -13.46
C GLY A 138 3.80 -6.86 -14.41
N GLU A 139 4.32 -6.88 -15.63
CA GLU A 139 3.95 -7.87 -16.65
C GLU A 139 4.53 -9.26 -16.35
N THR A 140 5.69 -9.31 -15.72
CA THR A 140 6.29 -10.55 -15.23
C THR A 140 5.79 -10.84 -13.80
N PRO A 141 5.41 -12.09 -13.48
CA PRO A 141 5.04 -12.46 -12.11
C PRO A 141 6.14 -12.09 -11.10
N ARG A 142 5.73 -11.54 -9.95
CA ARG A 142 6.63 -11.06 -8.87
C ARG A 142 7.53 -9.88 -9.27
N THR A 143 7.10 -9.12 -10.26
CA THR A 143 7.60 -7.77 -10.55
C THR A 143 6.51 -6.77 -10.22
N LEU A 144 6.87 -5.67 -9.56
CA LEU A 144 5.93 -4.66 -9.09
C LEU A 144 6.39 -3.27 -9.51
N TRP A 145 5.45 -2.43 -9.93
CA TRP A 145 5.68 -0.99 -10.02
C TRP A 145 5.27 -0.35 -8.70
N VAL A 146 6.15 0.42 -8.08
CA VAL A 146 5.94 1.01 -6.76
C VAL A 146 6.16 2.51 -6.84
N SER A 147 5.10 3.28 -6.57
CA SER A 147 5.14 4.73 -6.40
C SER A 147 5.24 5.06 -4.92
N ALA A 148 6.31 5.74 -4.48
CA ALA A 148 6.55 5.96 -3.07
C ALA A 148 7.20 7.31 -2.79
N PHE A 149 6.91 7.88 -1.62
CA PHE A 149 7.83 8.77 -0.93
C PHE A 149 8.58 7.89 0.09
N LYS A 150 9.85 7.57 -0.17
CA LYS A 150 10.78 7.15 0.89
C LYS A 150 11.48 8.41 1.38
N PRO A 151 12.09 8.48 2.59
CA PRO A 151 12.77 9.69 3.03
C PRO A 151 13.59 10.30 1.89
N GLY A 152 13.15 11.46 1.37
CA GLY A 152 13.57 11.96 0.06
C GLY A 152 12.43 12.09 -0.97
N PRO A 153 12.78 12.22 -2.26
CA PRO A 153 11.83 12.60 -3.30
C PRO A 153 10.82 11.51 -3.65
N LEU A 154 9.69 11.93 -4.21
CA LEU A 154 8.73 11.04 -4.85
C LEU A 154 9.44 10.28 -5.97
N ARG A 155 9.25 8.97 -5.98
CA ARG A 155 9.92 8.06 -6.90
C ARG A 155 9.00 6.98 -7.44
N LEU A 156 9.34 6.50 -8.62
CA LEU A 156 8.74 5.33 -9.26
C LEU A 156 9.78 4.22 -9.38
N GLU A 157 9.48 3.07 -8.79
CA GLU A 157 10.35 1.89 -8.76
C GLU A 157 9.75 0.75 -9.59
N LEU A 158 10.61 0.03 -10.30
CA LEU A 158 10.38 -1.35 -10.73
C LEU A 158 11.10 -2.27 -9.75
N ALA A 159 10.34 -3.01 -8.95
CA ALA A 159 10.86 -3.90 -7.91
C ALA A 159 10.69 -5.38 -8.29
N PHE A 160 11.74 -6.16 -8.10
CA PHE A 160 11.74 -7.62 -8.24
C PHE A 160 11.64 -8.25 -6.84
N VAL A 161 10.56 -8.98 -6.60
CA VAL A 161 10.16 -9.44 -5.25
C VAL A 161 9.85 -10.93 -5.22
N HIS A 162 10.59 -11.72 -6.00
CA HIS A 162 10.53 -13.17 -5.93
C HIS A 162 11.07 -13.67 -4.56
N PRO A 163 10.53 -14.77 -3.99
CA PRO A 163 11.04 -15.31 -2.72
C PRO A 163 12.51 -15.76 -2.77
N ASP A 164 12.96 -16.21 -3.95
CA ASP A 164 14.36 -16.52 -4.22
C ASP A 164 15.10 -15.27 -4.72
N SER A 165 16.08 -14.80 -3.94
CA SER A 165 16.88 -13.60 -4.23
C SER A 165 17.76 -13.76 -5.47
N ALA A 166 18.17 -14.99 -5.82
CA ALA A 166 18.93 -15.25 -7.04
C ALA A 166 18.11 -14.94 -8.30
N VAL A 167 16.80 -15.20 -8.27
CA VAL A 167 15.88 -14.84 -9.36
C VAL A 167 15.75 -13.32 -9.50
N ASN A 168 15.67 -12.58 -8.39
CA ASN A 168 15.60 -11.12 -8.42
C ASN A 168 16.88 -10.50 -8.95
N LEU A 169 18.04 -11.02 -8.54
CA LEU A 169 19.33 -10.58 -9.04
C LEU A 169 19.48 -10.89 -10.54
N ALA A 170 19.10 -12.09 -10.98
CA ALA A 170 19.16 -12.46 -12.40
C ALA A 170 18.29 -11.55 -13.29
N ARG A 171 17.06 -11.23 -12.85
CA ARG A 171 16.17 -10.30 -13.56
C ARG A 171 16.72 -8.88 -13.61
N PHE A 172 17.25 -8.42 -12.48
CA PHE A 172 17.89 -7.12 -12.37
C PHE A 172 19.08 -7.01 -13.32
N GLU A 173 19.99 -7.99 -13.31
CA GLU A 173 21.17 -8.01 -14.17
C GLU A 173 20.81 -8.18 -15.65
N ALA A 174 19.77 -8.95 -15.98
CA ALA A 174 19.25 -9.06 -17.34
C ALA A 174 18.74 -7.71 -17.88
N LEU A 175 18.07 -6.92 -17.04
CA LEU A 175 17.65 -5.56 -17.41
C LEU A 175 18.86 -4.61 -17.44
N ARG A 176 19.80 -4.74 -16.51
CA ARG A 176 21.03 -3.92 -16.40
C ARG A 176 21.96 -4.10 -17.59
N ALA A 177 22.07 -5.30 -18.14
CA ALA A 177 22.79 -5.57 -19.37
C ALA A 177 22.27 -4.71 -20.56
N LYS A 178 21.01 -4.25 -20.47
CA LYS A 178 20.36 -3.38 -21.45
C LYS A 178 20.24 -1.92 -20.99
N LYS A 179 20.95 -1.52 -19.91
CA LYS A 179 20.87 -0.19 -19.30
C LYS A 179 20.87 0.95 -20.32
N GLY A 180 21.85 0.97 -21.22
CA GLY A 180 21.95 2.05 -22.21
C GLY A 180 20.78 2.10 -23.20
N GLN A 181 20.16 0.97 -23.51
CA GLN A 181 18.95 0.94 -24.35
C GLN A 181 17.73 1.43 -23.55
N LEU A 182 17.62 1.01 -22.29
CA LEU A 182 16.53 1.40 -21.39
C LEU A 182 16.54 2.92 -21.15
N GLU A 183 17.69 3.48 -20.80
CA GLU A 183 17.83 4.91 -20.51
C GLU A 183 17.59 5.77 -21.76
N ARG A 184 17.99 5.29 -22.95
CA ARG A 184 17.64 5.95 -24.22
C ARG A 184 16.15 5.91 -24.52
N ALA A 185 15.49 4.76 -24.33
CA ALA A 185 14.06 4.62 -24.54
C ALA A 185 13.24 5.44 -23.54
N LEU A 186 13.71 5.52 -22.29
CA LEU A 186 13.11 6.35 -21.25
C LEU A 186 13.32 7.84 -21.51
N GLY A 187 14.43 8.22 -22.16
CA GLY A 187 14.84 9.62 -22.33
C GLY A 187 15.43 10.22 -21.05
N GLY A 188 16.06 9.40 -20.21
CA GLY A 188 16.59 9.79 -18.92
C GLY A 188 17.38 8.67 -18.24
N THR A 189 18.03 8.98 -17.14
CA THR A 189 18.80 8.01 -16.35
C THR A 189 17.93 7.32 -15.32
N VAL A 190 18.29 6.08 -14.96
CA VAL A 190 17.65 5.35 -13.86
C VAL A 190 18.67 4.96 -12.80
N THR A 191 18.23 4.91 -11.55
CA THR A 191 19.04 4.42 -10.44
C THR A 191 18.88 2.92 -10.31
N TRP A 192 20.01 2.22 -10.18
CA TRP A 192 20.10 0.77 -10.06
C TRP A 192 20.46 0.42 -8.63
N ASP A 193 19.55 -0.22 -7.90
CA ASP A 193 19.73 -0.57 -6.49
C ASP A 193 19.55 -2.07 -6.30
N GLU A 194 20.69 -2.76 -6.18
CA GLU A 194 20.78 -4.20 -5.89
C GLU A 194 20.29 -4.54 -4.48
N MET A 195 20.10 -3.54 -3.60
CA MET A 195 19.65 -3.70 -2.23
C MET A 195 20.44 -4.79 -1.46
N ALA A 196 21.77 -4.72 -1.53
CA ALA A 196 22.66 -5.72 -0.95
C ALA A 196 22.26 -6.11 0.49
N GLY A 197 22.13 -7.42 0.72
CA GLY A 197 21.68 -7.98 2.00
C GLY A 197 20.15 -8.06 2.17
N LYS A 198 19.37 -7.67 1.17
CA LYS A 198 17.91 -7.86 1.12
C LYS A 198 17.51 -8.84 0.03
N ASN A 199 16.26 -9.31 0.10
CA ASN A 199 15.75 -10.31 -0.84
C ASN A 199 15.23 -9.68 -2.14
N ASP A 200 14.99 -8.38 -2.20
CA ASP A 200 14.50 -7.65 -3.35
C ASP A 200 15.62 -6.92 -4.09
N THR A 201 15.40 -6.60 -5.36
CA THR A 201 16.23 -5.69 -6.16
C THR A 201 15.31 -4.69 -6.86
N ARG A 202 15.80 -3.51 -7.21
CA ARG A 202 14.96 -2.51 -7.88
C ARG A 202 15.71 -1.55 -8.78
N VAL A 203 14.98 -1.01 -9.74
CA VAL A 203 15.41 0.10 -10.60
C VAL A 203 14.40 1.22 -10.43
N TYR A 204 14.85 2.47 -10.28
CA TYR A 204 13.92 3.57 -10.00
C TYR A 204 14.34 4.90 -10.60
N ILE A 205 13.35 5.79 -10.69
CA ILE A 205 13.52 7.19 -11.06
C ILE A 205 12.96 8.08 -9.96
N GLU A 206 13.63 9.22 -9.74
CA GLU A 206 13.25 10.21 -8.74
C GLU A 206 12.71 11.46 -9.44
N SER A 207 11.71 12.06 -8.84
CA SER A 207 11.22 13.38 -9.21
C SER A 207 11.97 14.48 -8.46
N SER A 208 11.64 15.73 -8.75
CA SER A 208 12.05 16.89 -7.95
C SER A 208 11.13 17.17 -6.74
N PHE A 209 10.07 16.38 -6.53
CA PHE A 209 9.11 16.60 -5.45
C PHE A 209 9.58 15.95 -4.16
N GLU A 210 9.98 16.73 -3.16
CA GLU A 210 10.63 16.24 -1.95
C GLU A 210 9.69 15.98 -0.77
N SER A 211 8.48 16.58 -0.79
CA SER A 211 7.55 16.48 0.32
C SER A 211 6.12 16.20 -0.12
N ILE A 212 5.44 15.39 0.69
CA ILE A 212 4.01 15.16 0.57
C ILE A 212 3.18 16.28 1.20
N ASP A 213 3.82 17.15 1.99
CA ASP A 213 3.13 18.25 2.68
C ASP A 213 2.68 19.35 1.70
N ASP A 214 3.29 19.40 0.51
CA ASP A 214 3.01 20.37 -0.55
C ASP A 214 1.72 20.02 -1.32
N ARG A 215 0.57 20.10 -0.63
CA ARG A 215 -0.77 19.73 -1.17
C ARG A 215 -1.09 20.40 -2.51
N ASP A 216 -0.69 21.65 -2.70
CA ASP A 216 -0.93 22.39 -3.94
C ASP A 216 -0.18 21.78 -5.15
N GLN A 217 0.88 21.01 -4.91
CA GLN A 217 1.64 20.31 -5.94
C GLN A 217 1.13 18.89 -6.22
N TRP A 218 0.18 18.37 -5.44
CA TRP A 218 -0.31 17.00 -5.58
C TRP A 218 -0.83 16.67 -6.99
N PRO A 219 -1.60 17.54 -7.67
CA PRO A 219 -2.01 17.27 -9.05
C PRO A 219 -0.81 17.05 -9.97
N THR A 220 0.21 17.92 -9.89
CA THR A 220 1.45 17.83 -10.68
C THR A 220 2.28 16.59 -10.33
N MET A 221 2.34 16.22 -9.05
CA MET A 221 3.00 14.97 -8.61
C MET A 221 2.32 13.74 -9.21
N MET A 222 0.98 13.74 -9.26
CA MET A 222 0.21 12.65 -9.86
C MET A 222 0.36 12.62 -11.38
N ASP A 223 0.38 13.79 -12.05
CA ASP A 223 0.70 13.90 -13.48
C ASP A 223 2.06 13.25 -13.77
N TRP A 224 3.07 13.63 -12.99
CA TRP A 224 4.41 13.07 -13.10
C TRP A 224 4.41 11.56 -12.89
N LEU A 225 3.72 11.05 -11.87
CA LEU A 225 3.63 9.61 -11.63
C LEU A 225 2.99 8.87 -12.80
N VAL A 226 1.87 9.36 -13.33
CA VAL A 226 1.18 8.75 -14.46
C VAL A 226 2.07 8.76 -15.71
N GLU A 227 2.63 9.91 -16.06
CA GLU A 227 3.53 10.06 -17.21
C GLU A 227 4.72 9.09 -17.10
N MET A 228 5.35 9.05 -15.92
CA MET A 228 6.50 8.19 -15.66
C MET A 228 6.14 6.71 -15.68
N HIS A 229 4.96 6.32 -15.19
CA HIS A 229 4.49 4.94 -15.33
C HIS A 229 4.35 4.54 -16.80
N VAL A 230 3.76 5.40 -17.64
CA VAL A 230 3.65 5.14 -19.09
C VAL A 230 5.04 4.97 -19.70
N ARG A 231 5.89 5.99 -19.57
CA ARG A 231 7.22 6.03 -20.20
C ARG A 231 8.12 4.89 -19.73
N PHE A 232 8.12 4.59 -18.44
CA PHE A 232 8.99 3.56 -17.91
C PHE A 232 8.51 2.15 -18.29
N LYS A 233 7.20 1.89 -18.30
CA LYS A 233 6.64 0.62 -18.81
C LYS A 233 6.99 0.43 -20.28
N GLU A 234 6.82 1.46 -21.11
CA GLU A 234 7.17 1.42 -22.53
C GLU A 234 8.67 1.18 -22.75
N ALA A 235 9.54 1.86 -21.98
CA ALA A 235 10.98 1.67 -22.06
C ALA A 235 11.40 0.22 -21.70
N VAL A 236 10.80 -0.36 -20.66
CA VAL A 236 11.05 -1.76 -20.27
C VAL A 236 10.57 -2.74 -21.35
N ARG A 237 9.38 -2.51 -21.93
CA ARG A 237 8.87 -3.32 -23.05
C ARG A 237 9.79 -3.24 -24.27
N ALA A 238 10.28 -2.05 -24.61
CA ALA A 238 11.13 -1.83 -25.77
C ALA A 238 12.46 -2.59 -25.70
N VAL A 239 13.03 -2.76 -24.50
CA VAL A 239 14.25 -3.55 -24.31
C VAL A 239 13.97 -5.02 -24.01
N GLY A 240 12.70 -5.42 -23.88
CA GLY A 240 12.25 -6.75 -23.50
C GLY A 240 12.16 -6.90 -21.98
N THR A 241 11.01 -7.41 -21.53
CA THR A 241 10.71 -7.66 -20.12
C THR A 241 11.67 -8.70 -19.52
N PRO A 242 12.23 -8.42 -18.32
CA PRO A 242 13.02 -9.39 -17.56
C PRO A 242 12.15 -10.45 -16.86
#